data_AF-A0A316HVF5-F1
#
_entry.id   AF-A0A316HVF5-F1
#
_cell.length_a   1.000
_cell.length_b   1.000
_cell.length_c   1.000
_cell.angle_alpha   90.00
_cell.angle_beta   90.00
_cell.angle_gamma   90.00
#
_symmetry.space_group_name_H-M   'P 1'
#
loop_
_entity.id
_entity.type
_entity.pdbx_description
1 polymer ?
#
loop_
_entity_poly.entity_id
_entity_poly.type
_entity_poly.pdbx_seq_one_letter_code
_entity_poly.pdbx_strand_id
1 'polypeptide(L)'
;MKTTALMTTSPRQRRITWGFGLAIGIGMIGIGPLFASLWPGFDHSPWDVNTMLLGLGVGLCTIAYIFGRIAVAAVTEGRRNAVTPPTRRAYLVAGGGFALAAICLMIALSS
;
A
#
# COMPACT_ATOMS: atom_id res chain seq x y z
N MET A 1 7.77 16.10 -10.76
CA MET A 1 6.93 15.27 -9.86
C MET A 1 5.94 16.18 -9.15
N LYS A 2 4.67 16.21 -9.59
CA LYS A 2 3.61 17.16 -9.16
C LYS A 2 2.33 16.45 -8.69
N THR A 3 2.43 15.24 -8.15
CA THR A 3 1.26 14.46 -7.68
C THR A 3 0.98 14.61 -6.18
N THR A 4 1.87 15.22 -5.41
CA THR A 4 1.75 15.38 -3.94
C THR A 4 0.99 16.64 -3.50
N ALA A 5 0.51 17.49 -4.42
CA ALA A 5 -0.13 18.76 -4.07
C ALA A 5 -1.61 18.58 -3.68
N LEU A 6 -2.32 17.60 -4.26
CA LEU A 6 -3.78 17.51 -4.13
C LEU A 6 -4.25 17.05 -2.74
N MET A 7 -3.38 16.37 -1.97
CA MET A 7 -3.68 15.97 -0.60
C MET A 7 -3.19 17.00 0.42
N THR A 8 -2.08 17.70 0.18
CA THR A 8 -1.56 18.72 1.12
C THR A 8 -2.36 20.02 1.09
N THR A 9 -3.03 20.35 -0.02
CA THR A 9 -3.93 21.52 -0.12
C THR A 9 -5.39 21.18 0.17
N SER A 10 -5.72 19.90 0.37
CA SER A 10 -7.10 19.50 0.61
C SER A 10 -7.56 19.80 2.04
N PRO A 11 -8.85 20.19 2.22
CA PRO A 11 -9.42 20.42 3.54
C PRO A 11 -9.17 19.23 4.47
N ARG A 12 -8.88 19.48 5.75
CA ARG A 12 -8.61 18.45 6.78
C ARG A 12 -9.64 17.32 6.74
N GLN A 13 -10.92 17.65 6.63
CA GLN A 13 -12.01 16.69 6.52
C GLN A 13 -11.88 15.76 5.31
N ARG A 14 -11.44 16.28 4.15
CA ARG A 14 -11.21 15.49 2.94
C ARG A 14 -10.03 14.52 3.09
N ARG A 15 -8.93 14.95 3.74
CA ARG A 15 -7.78 14.07 4.07
C ARG A 15 -8.19 12.92 4.98
N ILE A 16 -9.08 13.19 5.93
CA ILE A 16 -9.59 12.18 6.87
C ILE A 16 -10.48 11.19 6.13
N THR A 17 -11.55 11.66 5.47
CA THR A 17 -12.53 10.78 4.81
C THR A 17 -11.90 9.96 3.69
N TRP A 18 -11.14 10.59 2.79
CA TRP A 18 -10.48 9.86 1.69
C TRP A 18 -9.30 9.04 2.18
N GLY A 19 -8.51 9.54 3.14
CA GLY A 19 -7.40 8.79 3.70
C GLY A 19 -7.86 7.49 4.38
N PHE A 20 -8.91 7.54 5.21
CA PHE A 20 -9.47 6.33 5.81
C PHE A 20 -10.15 5.42 4.79
N GLY A 21 -10.97 5.99 3.89
CA GLY A 21 -11.66 5.20 2.86
C GLY A 21 -10.68 4.46 1.95
N LEU A 22 -9.62 5.14 1.49
CA LEU A 22 -8.58 4.52 0.66
C LEU A 22 -7.72 3.55 1.46
N ALA A 23 -7.42 3.83 2.73
CA ALA A 23 -6.66 2.91 3.57
C ALA A 23 -7.40 1.58 3.76
N ILE A 24 -8.69 1.63 4.09
CA ILE A 24 -9.50 0.43 4.31
C ILE A 24 -9.70 -0.30 2.98
N GLY A 25 -10.13 0.41 1.93
CA GLY A 25 -10.41 -0.20 0.63
C GLY A 25 -9.19 -0.89 0.03
N ILE A 26 -8.07 -0.17 -0.08
CA ILE A 26 -6.82 -0.73 -0.63
C ILE A 26 -6.26 -1.81 0.29
N GLY A 27 -6.39 -1.65 1.61
CA GLY A 27 -5.95 -2.64 2.59
C GLY A 27 -6.69 -3.96 2.44
N MET A 28 -8.02 -3.93 2.28
CA MET A 28 -8.83 -5.14 2.05
C MET A 28 -8.44 -5.86 0.75
N ILE A 29 -8.13 -5.11 -0.31
CA ILE A 29 -7.65 -5.70 -1.57
C ILE A 29 -6.26 -6.31 -1.37
N GLY A 30 -5.36 -5.65 -0.65
CA GLY A 30 -3.99 -6.11 -0.41
C GLY A 30 -3.87 -7.33 0.49
N ILE A 31 -4.76 -7.46 1.49
CA ILE A 31 -4.74 -8.57 2.45
C ILE A 31 -4.95 -9.92 1.75
N GLY A 32 -5.85 -10.01 0.77
CA GLY A 32 -6.13 -11.27 0.07
C GLY A 32 -4.89 -11.90 -0.58
N PRO A 33 -4.22 -11.20 -1.51
CA PRO A 33 -2.97 -11.66 -2.14
C PRO A 33 -1.83 -11.90 -1.15
N LEU A 34 -1.70 -11.05 -0.12
CA LEU A 34 -0.70 -11.25 0.93
C LEU A 34 -0.94 -12.55 1.72
N PHE A 35 -2.21 -12.82 2.06
CA PHE A 35 -2.58 -14.03 2.76
C PHE A 35 -2.40 -15.27 1.89
N ALA A 36 -2.88 -15.23 0.64
CA ALA A 36 -2.73 -16.34 -0.30
C ALA A 36 -1.25 -16.69 -0.55
N SER A 37 -0.35 -15.70 -0.54
CA SER A 37 1.09 -15.92 -0.78
C SER A 37 1.89 -16.45 0.41
N LEU A 38 1.35 -16.34 1.62
CA LEU A 38 2.04 -16.74 2.86
C LEU A 38 1.35 -17.90 3.58
N TRP A 39 0.10 -18.21 3.23
CA TRP A 39 -0.68 -19.19 3.96
C TRP A 39 -0.20 -20.60 3.65
N PRO A 40 0.14 -21.41 4.67
CA PRO A 40 0.76 -22.72 4.47
C PRO A 40 -0.15 -23.75 3.80
N GLY A 41 -1.46 -23.49 3.73
CA GLY A 41 -2.43 -24.33 3.04
C GLY A 41 -2.57 -24.05 1.54
N PHE A 42 -1.84 -23.07 0.97
CA PHE A 42 -1.85 -22.80 -0.47
C PHE A 42 -0.66 -23.47 -1.16
N ASP A 43 -0.88 -23.95 -2.37
CA ASP A 43 0.21 -24.37 -3.24
C ASP A 43 0.97 -23.11 -3.71
N HIS A 44 2.25 -23.04 -3.38
CA HIS A 44 3.13 -21.92 -3.72
C HIS A 44 3.85 -22.13 -5.07
N SER A 45 3.55 -23.24 -5.76
CA SER A 45 4.01 -23.47 -7.12
C SER A 45 2.98 -22.95 -8.14
N PRO A 46 3.39 -22.27 -9.21
CA PRO A 46 4.76 -21.83 -9.53
C PRO A 46 5.25 -20.68 -8.65
N TRP A 47 6.54 -20.69 -8.32
CA TRP A 47 7.17 -19.71 -7.42
C TRP A 47 7.03 -18.26 -7.92
N ASP A 48 7.03 -18.04 -9.24
CA ASP A 48 6.86 -16.72 -9.87
C ASP A 48 5.49 -16.11 -9.53
N VAL A 49 4.43 -16.92 -9.63
CA VAL A 49 3.05 -16.47 -9.34
C VAL A 49 2.88 -16.17 -7.85
N ASN A 50 3.45 -17.00 -6.97
CA ASN A 50 3.42 -16.76 -5.53
C ASN A 50 4.16 -15.46 -5.15
N THR A 51 5.33 -15.24 -5.76
CA THR A 51 6.14 -14.04 -5.53
C THR A 51 5.46 -12.79 -6.08
N MET A 52 4.74 -12.90 -7.20
CA MET A 52 3.90 -11.82 -7.72
C MET A 52 2.79 -11.44 -6.73
N LEU A 53 2.07 -12.42 -6.20
CA LEU A 53 1.00 -12.20 -5.21
C LEU A 53 1.54 -11.57 -3.93
N LEU A 54 2.72 -12.01 -3.48
CA LEU A 54 3.41 -11.42 -2.33
C LEU A 54 3.79 -9.96 -2.58
N GLY A 55 4.44 -9.66 -3.72
CA GLY A 55 4.83 -8.30 -4.08
C GLY A 55 3.63 -7.36 -4.21
N LEU A 56 2.55 -7.84 -4.82
CA LEU A 56 1.30 -7.10 -4.95
C LEU A 56 0.62 -6.86 -3.60
N GLY A 57 0.53 -7.89 -2.75
CA GLY A 57 -0.01 -7.81 -1.40
C GLY A 57 0.77 -6.82 -0.52
N VAL A 58 2.09 -6.92 -0.49
CA VAL A 58 2.97 -5.99 0.25
C VAL A 58 2.82 -4.56 -0.28
N GLY A 59 2.78 -4.39 -1.60
CA GLY A 59 2.61 -3.08 -2.24
C GLY A 59 1.30 -2.40 -1.85
N LEU A 60 0.18 -3.11 -1.96
CA LEU A 60 -1.15 -2.60 -1.61
C LEU A 60 -1.30 -2.33 -0.11
N CYS A 61 -0.83 -3.23 0.76
CA CYS A 61 -0.82 -3.01 2.21
C CYS A 61 0.03 -1.80 2.61
N THR A 62 1.14 -1.57 1.91
CA THR A 62 2.00 -0.39 2.14
C THR A 62 1.31 0.90 1.69
N ILE A 63 0.59 0.89 0.57
CA ILE A 63 -0.24 2.03 0.13
C ILE A 63 -1.35 2.31 1.14
N ALA A 64 -2.04 1.27 1.61
CA ALA A 64 -3.07 1.38 2.65
C ALA A 64 -2.51 2.03 3.92
N TYR A 65 -1.32 1.61 4.35
CA TYR A 65 -0.60 2.22 5.47
C TYR A 65 -0.31 3.71 5.24
N ILE A 66 0.17 4.09 4.05
CA ILE A 66 0.45 5.49 3.69
C ILE A 66 -0.82 6.34 3.84
N PHE A 67 -1.95 5.91 3.28
CA PHE A 67 -3.21 6.65 3.39
C PHE A 67 -3.74 6.70 4.82
N GLY A 68 -3.62 5.61 5.59
CA GLY A 68 -3.98 5.58 7.00
C GLY A 68 -3.16 6.57 7.82
N ARG A 69 -1.84 6.62 7.59
CA ARG A 69 -0.94 7.61 8.24
C ARG A 69 -1.30 9.04 7.88
N ILE A 70 -1.66 9.32 6.63
CA ILE A 70 -2.13 10.65 6.21
C ILE A 70 -3.42 11.03 6.93
N ALA A 71 -4.38 10.11 7.04
CA ALA A 71 -5.63 10.34 7.76
C ALA A 71 -5.38 10.61 9.24
N VAL A 72 -4.57 9.79 9.91
CA VAL A 72 -4.24 9.95 11.33
C VAL A 72 -3.45 11.24 11.58
N ALA A 73 -2.52 11.61 10.69
CA ALA A 73 -1.82 12.89 10.77
C ALA A 73 -2.81 14.07 10.67
N ALA A 74 -3.81 14.00 9.78
CA ALA A 74 -4.85 15.02 9.68
C ALA A 74 -5.80 15.04 10.90
N VAL A 75 -6.11 13.89 11.50
CA VAL A 75 -6.91 13.84 12.75
C VAL A 75 -6.16 14.48 13.92
N THR A 76 -4.85 14.23 14.02
CA THR A 76 -4.00 14.66 15.13
C THR A 76 -3.35 16.03 14.93
N GLU A 77 -3.60 16.67 13.78
CA GLU A 77 -3.16 18.03 13.45
C GLU A 77 -3.58 19.02 14.56
N GLY A 78 -2.61 19.74 15.14
CA GLY A 78 -2.84 20.71 16.24
C GLY A 78 -2.84 20.12 17.66
N ARG A 79 -2.62 18.81 17.83
CA ARG A 79 -2.47 18.18 19.16
C ARG A 79 -0.99 18.03 19.53
N ARG A 80 -0.70 17.97 20.84
CA ARG A 80 0.65 17.75 21.39
C ARG A 80 1.31 16.45 20.87
N ASN A 81 0.50 15.45 20.52
CA ASN A 81 0.94 14.15 20.00
C ASN A 81 0.62 13.99 18.50
N ALA A 82 0.90 15.02 17.69
CA ALA A 82 0.65 14.97 16.25
C ALA A 82 1.49 13.86 15.58
N VAL A 83 0.82 13.01 14.79
CA VAL A 83 1.49 11.93 14.07
C VAL A 83 2.15 12.48 12.81
N THR A 84 3.41 12.15 12.60
CA THR A 84 4.16 12.58 11.41
C THR A 84 3.64 11.91 10.13
N PRO A 85 3.58 12.65 9.02
CA PRO A 85 3.21 12.10 7.72
C PRO A 85 4.20 11.01 7.27
N PRO A 86 3.81 10.15 6.32
CA PRO A 86 4.65 9.05 5.85
C PRO A 86 5.98 9.55 5.24
N THR A 87 7.06 8.80 5.50
CA THR A 87 8.40 9.12 4.97
C THR A 87 8.60 8.51 3.59
N ARG A 88 9.64 8.96 2.87
CA ARG A 88 10.01 8.47 1.54
C ARG A 88 10.18 6.94 1.47
N ARG A 89 10.61 6.31 2.57
CA ARG A 89 10.81 4.86 2.66
C ARG A 89 9.52 4.06 2.39
N ALA A 90 8.38 4.52 2.89
CA ALA A 90 7.10 3.82 2.67
C ALA A 90 6.74 3.78 1.18
N TYR A 91 6.99 4.88 0.45
CA TYR A 91 6.76 4.94 -0.99
C TYR A 91 7.71 4.03 -1.78
N LEU A 92 8.96 3.90 -1.33
CA LEU A 92 9.93 2.98 -1.95
C LEU A 92 9.54 1.51 -1.74
N VAL A 93 9.05 1.14 -0.55
CA VAL A 93 8.56 -0.22 -0.29
C VAL A 93 7.35 -0.55 -1.16
N ALA A 94 6.39 0.38 -1.28
CA ALA A 94 5.26 0.21 -2.16
C ALA A 94 5.72 0.01 -3.62
N GLY A 95 6.57 0.91 -4.13
CA GLY A 95 7.10 0.82 -5.49
C GLY A 95 7.91 -0.45 -5.75
N GLY A 96 8.74 -0.86 -4.79
CA GLY A 96 9.53 -2.10 -4.88
C GLY A 96 8.65 -3.35 -4.94
N GLY A 97 7.60 -3.42 -4.13
CA GLY A 97 6.63 -4.53 -4.17
C GLY A 97 5.94 -4.65 -5.53
N PHE A 98 5.49 -3.53 -6.11
CA PHE A 98 4.88 -3.53 -7.44
C PHE A 98 5.87 -3.86 -8.56
N ALA A 99 7.10 -3.36 -8.47
CA ALA A 99 8.13 -3.68 -9.46
C ALA A 99 8.46 -5.17 -9.47
N LEU A 100 8.61 -5.78 -8.28
CA LEU A 100 8.78 -7.23 -8.14
C LEU A 100 7.61 -7.99 -8.74
N ALA A 101 6.38 -7.59 -8.40
CA ALA A 101 5.18 -8.23 -8.93
C ALA A 101 5.10 -8.14 -10.47
N ALA A 102 5.46 -6.99 -11.05
CA ALA A 102 5.50 -6.81 -12.49
C ALA A 102 6.57 -7.68 -13.17
N ILE A 103 7.76 -7.82 -12.57
CA ILE A 103 8.81 -8.69 -13.10
C ILE A 103 8.35 -10.15 -13.09
N CYS A 104 7.80 -10.62 -11.97
CA CYS A 104 7.27 -11.98 -11.87
C CYS A 104 6.14 -12.23 -12.86
N LEU A 105 5.25 -11.25 -13.08
CA LEU A 105 4.21 -11.35 -14.12
C LEU A 105 4.81 -11.51 -15.52
N MET A 106 5.83 -10.71 -15.85
CA MET A 106 6.50 -10.80 -17.15
C MET A 106 7.19 -12.14 -17.36
N ILE A 107 7.83 -12.69 -16.32
CA ILE A 107 8.43 -14.03 -16.36
C ILE A 107 7.35 -15.08 -16.59
N ALA A 108 6.26 -15.05 -15.82
CA ALA A 108 5.15 -15.99 -15.94
C ALA A 108 4.44 -15.94 -17.30
N LEU A 109 4.44 -14.79 -17.99
CA LEU A 109 3.90 -14.65 -19.34
C LEU A 109 4.87 -15.15 -20.43
N SER A 110 6.15 -15.31 -20.10
CA SER A 110 7.21 -15.72 -21.05
C SER A 110 7.53 -17.22 -21.01
N SER A 111 7.03 -17.92 -20.00
CA SER A 111 7.16 -19.37 -19.76
C SER A 111 5.96 -20.15 -20.32
#